data_AF-A0AAV5TDJ6-F1
#
_entry.id   AF-A0AAV5TDJ6-F1
#
_cell.length_a   1.000
_cell.length_b   1.000
_cell.length_c   1.000
_cell.angle_alpha   90.00
_cell.angle_beta   90.00
_cell.angle_gamma   90.00
#
_symmetry.space_group_name_H-M   'P 1'
#
loop_
_entity.id
_entity.type
_entity.pdbx_description
1 polymer ?
#
loop_
_entity_poly.entity_id
_entity_poly.type
_entity_poly.pdbx_seq_one_letter_code
_entity_poly.pdbx_strand_id
1 'polypeptide(L)'
;DIQYEQFFERNKKEFDDSFVFFMGDHGLRFGWLAEDPIGERDISNPMLMISVPRFLREDTALMANLQQNSGQLLTHFDTHATFVDIVET
;
A
#
# COMPACT_ATOMS: atom_id res chain seq x y z
N ASP A 1 -7.98 -14.70 -2.17
CA ASP A 1 -7.65 -15.28 -3.49
C ASP A 1 -6.51 -16.26 -3.29
N ILE A 2 -6.62 -17.48 -3.81
CA ILE A 2 -5.62 -18.56 -3.63
C ILE A 2 -4.28 -18.19 -4.30
N GLN A 3 -4.30 -17.47 -5.42
CA GLN A 3 -3.07 -17.08 -6.12
C GLN A 3 -2.25 -16.11 -5.27
N TYR A 4 -2.90 -15.10 -4.68
CA TYR A 4 -2.22 -14.15 -3.80
C TYR A 4 -1.73 -14.83 -2.53
N GLU A 5 -2.55 -15.67 -1.89
CA GLU A 5 -2.15 -16.43 -0.71
C GLU A 5 -0.89 -17.27 -0.98
N GLN A 6 -0.88 -18.04 -2.06
CA GLN A 6 0.30 -18.84 -2.45
C GLN A 6 1.51 -17.98 -2.79
N PHE A 7 1.32 -16.80 -3.39
CA PHE A 7 2.41 -15.85 -3.61
C PHE A 7 2.99 -15.37 -2.27
N PHE A 8 2.15 -14.97 -1.32
CA PHE A 8 2.61 -14.46 -0.04
C PHE A 8 3.29 -15.54 0.80
N GLU A 9 2.74 -16.75 0.85
CA GLU A 9 3.34 -17.88 1.59
C GLU A 9 4.69 -18.30 1.01
N ARG A 10 4.82 -18.38 -0.33
CA ARG A 10 6.10 -18.79 -0.97
C ARG A 10 7.23 -17.79 -0.74
N ASN A 11 6.90 -16.49 -0.67
CA ASN A 11 7.89 -15.41 -0.56
C ASN A 11 8.07 -14.88 0.87
N LYS A 12 7.41 -15.50 1.86
CA LYS A 12 7.36 -15.02 3.25
C LYS A 12 8.72 -14.70 3.87
N LYS A 13 9.77 -15.46 3.53
CA LYS A 13 11.13 -15.23 4.03
C LYS A 13 11.75 -13.96 3.43
N GLU A 14 11.59 -13.72 2.14
CA GLU A 14 12.12 -12.53 1.46
C GLU A 14 11.46 -11.25 2.01
N PHE A 15 10.21 -11.35 2.45
CA PHE A 15 9.46 -10.22 3.03
C PHE A 15 9.91 -9.85 4.45
N ASP A 16 10.73 -10.68 5.10
CA ASP A 16 11.29 -10.30 6.40
C ASP A 16 12.28 -9.15 6.27
N ASP A 17 12.95 -9.04 5.12
CA ASP A 17 13.98 -8.03 4.85
C ASP A 17 13.57 -7.03 3.76
N SER A 18 12.30 -7.07 3.31
CA SER A 18 11.80 -6.23 2.21
C SER A 18 10.62 -5.36 2.62
N PHE A 19 10.57 -4.14 2.07
CA PHE A 19 9.30 -3.42 1.98
C PHE A 19 8.43 -4.09 0.92
N VAL A 20 7.17 -4.36 1.26
CA VAL A 20 6.21 -4.98 0.33
C VAL A 20 5.06 -4.02 0.12
N PHE A 21 4.89 -3.58 -1.13
CA PHE A 21 3.78 -2.75 -1.56
C PHE A 21 2.81 -3.61 -2.36
N PHE A 22 1.57 -3.69 -1.92
CA PHE A 22 0.50 -4.39 -2.62
C PHE A 22 -0.60 -3.40 -2.98
N MET A 23 -0.78 -3.19 -4.28
CA MET A 23 -1.53 -2.05 -4.81
C MET A 23 -2.42 -2.48 -5.98
N GLY A 24 -3.67 -1.99 -5.99
CA GLY A 24 -4.51 -2.02 -7.18
C GLY A 24 -4.11 -0.92 -8.17
N ASP A 25 -4.32 -1.11 -9.46
CA ASP A 25 -4.12 -0.05 -10.46
C ASP A 25 -5.22 1.03 -10.39
N HIS A 26 -6.37 0.68 -9.84
CA HIS A 26 -7.53 1.56 -9.62
C HIS A 26 -8.41 1.03 -8.47
N GLY A 27 -9.42 1.81 -8.06
CA GLY A 27 -10.47 1.36 -7.13
C GLY A 27 -11.64 0.64 -7.83
N LEU A 28 -12.80 0.52 -7.18
CA LEU A 28 -13.90 -0.30 -7.73
C LEU A 28 -14.56 0.34 -8.96
N ARG A 29 -14.51 -0.33 -10.12
CA ARG A 29 -15.07 0.16 -11.40
C ARG A 29 -16.43 -0.43 -11.79
N PHE A 30 -17.08 -1.18 -10.90
CA PHE A 30 -18.28 -1.93 -11.23
C PHE A 30 -19.41 -1.66 -10.24
N GLY A 31 -20.65 -1.74 -10.72
CA GLY A 31 -21.86 -1.52 -9.94
C GLY A 31 -22.36 -0.07 -10.03
N TRP A 32 -23.57 0.16 -9.54
CA TRP A 32 -24.27 1.45 -9.62
C TRP A 32 -23.51 2.60 -8.95
N LEU A 33 -22.68 2.31 -7.95
CA LEU A 33 -21.82 3.30 -7.30
C LEU A 33 -20.79 3.90 -8.25
N ALA A 34 -20.31 3.15 -9.24
CA ALA A 34 -19.31 3.63 -10.21
C ALA A 34 -19.85 4.72 -11.17
N GLU A 35 -21.18 4.87 -11.25
CA GLU A 35 -21.86 5.90 -12.06
C GLU A 35 -22.15 7.18 -11.26
N ASP A 36 -21.92 7.16 -9.94
CA ASP A 36 -22.08 8.34 -9.07
C ASP A 36 -20.78 9.17 -9.02
N PRO A 37 -20.84 10.51 -8.92
CA PRO A 37 -19.64 11.35 -8.80
C PRO A 37 -18.71 11.00 -7.63
N ILE A 38 -19.24 10.41 -6.55
CA ILE A 38 -18.43 9.88 -5.45
C ILE A 38 -17.68 8.63 -5.90
N GLY A 39 -18.34 7.73 -6.63
CA GLY A 39 -17.71 6.54 -7.18
C GLY A 39 -16.64 6.83 -8.22
N GLU A 40 -16.76 7.91 -9.01
CA GLU A 40 -15.68 8.35 -9.91
C GLU A 40 -14.37 8.64 -9.14
N ARG A 41 -14.48 9.17 -7.91
CA ARG A 41 -13.32 9.38 -7.03
C ARG A 41 -12.79 8.06 -6.50
N ASP A 42 -13.67 7.15 -6.10
CA ASP A 42 -13.27 5.82 -5.63
C ASP A 42 -12.58 5.00 -6.73
N ILE A 43 -12.99 5.13 -8.00
CA ILE A 43 -12.28 4.53 -9.14
C ILE A 43 -10.83 5.03 -9.21
N SER A 44 -10.61 6.30 -8.89
CA SER A 44 -9.29 6.94 -8.88
C SER A 44 -8.52 6.71 -7.56
N ASN A 45 -9.10 5.96 -6.61
CA ASN A 45 -8.51 5.65 -5.31
C ASN A 45 -8.14 4.16 -5.23
N PRO A 46 -6.94 3.78 -5.70
CA PRO A 46 -6.46 2.40 -5.59
C PRO A 46 -6.26 1.98 -4.14
N MET A 47 -6.63 0.74 -3.82
CA MET A 47 -6.20 0.13 -2.57
C MET A 47 -4.67 0.04 -2.54
N LEU A 48 -4.07 0.45 -1.43
CA LEU A 48 -2.63 0.32 -1.16
C LEU A 48 -2.41 -0.28 0.23
N MET A 49 -1.62 -1.35 0.31
CA MET A 49 -1.14 -1.95 1.55
C MET A 49 0.38 -2.00 1.55
N ILE A 50 0.98 -1.69 2.70
CA ILE A 50 2.43 -1.65 2.88
C ILE A 50 2.81 -2.55 4.06
N SER A 51 3.79 -3.43 3.85
CA SER A 51 4.49 -4.16 4.91
C SER A 51 5.93 -3.69 5.00
N VAL A 52 6.42 -3.52 6.21
CA VAL A 52 7.78 -3.04 6.52
C VAL A 52 8.69 -4.25 6.83
N PRO A 53 9.98 -4.23 6.45
CA PRO A 53 10.96 -5.23 6.88
C PRO A 53 10.94 -5.42 8.39
N ARG A 54 11.06 -6.65 8.90
CA ARG A 54 10.96 -6.94 10.34
C ARG A 54 11.91 -6.10 11.18
N PHE A 55 13.16 -5.93 10.73
CA PHE A 55 14.17 -5.19 11.49
C PHE A 55 13.85 -3.70 11.63
N LEU A 56 13.02 -3.12 10.75
CA LEU A 56 12.58 -1.73 10.83
C LEU A 56 11.28 -1.55 11.62
N ARG A 57 10.58 -2.63 12.01
CA ARG A 57 9.31 -2.51 12.76
C ARG A 57 9.50 -2.04 14.21
N GLU A 58 10.72 -2.13 14.73
CA GLU A 58 11.07 -1.59 16.05
C GLU A 58 11.27 -0.06 16.01
N ASP A 59 11.41 0.53 14.81
CA ASP A 59 11.42 1.98 14.65
C ASP A 59 10.01 2.56 14.86
N THR A 60 9.78 3.01 16.10
CA THR A 60 8.48 3.55 16.51
C THR A 60 8.09 4.83 15.76
N ALA A 61 9.05 5.64 15.30
CA ALA A 61 8.76 6.85 14.55
C ALA A 61 8.30 6.52 13.13
N LEU A 62 9.01 5.62 12.45
CA LEU A 62 8.62 5.10 11.14
C LEU A 62 7.22 4.47 11.18
N MET A 63 6.98 3.60 12.15
CA MET A 63 5.68 2.92 12.28
C MET A 63 4.54 3.90 12.61
N ALA A 64 4.79 4.91 13.45
CA ALA A 64 3.81 5.96 13.74
C ALA A 64 3.47 6.81 12.50
N ASN A 65 4.47 7.16 11.69
CA ASN A 65 4.28 7.90 10.45
C ASN A 65 3.41 7.11 9.46
N LEU A 66 3.68 5.82 9.27
CA LEU A 66 2.86 4.96 8.41
C LEU A 66 1.42 4.84 8.93
N GLN A 67 1.24 4.67 10.24
CA GLN A 67 -0.08 4.58 10.84
C GLN A 67 -0.87 5.87 10.68
N GLN A 68 -0.23 7.04 10.84
CA GLN A 68 -0.87 8.33 10.62
C GLN A 68 -1.27 8.52 9.15
N ASN A 69 -0.35 8.25 8.23
CA ASN A 69 -0.57 8.41 6.79
C ASN A 69 -1.66 7.45 6.26
N SER A 70 -1.85 6.28 6.87
CA SER A 70 -2.92 5.35 6.49
C SER A 70 -4.35 5.92 6.67
N GLY A 71 -4.50 6.97 7.49
CA GLY A 71 -5.76 7.69 7.69
C GLY A 71 -5.87 8.99 6.90
N GLN A 72 -4.93 9.29 6.00
CA GLN A 72 -4.90 10.50 5.19
C GLN A 72 -5.21 10.20 3.71
N LEU A 73 -5.67 11.21 2.98
CA LEU A 73 -5.73 11.14 1.53
C LEU A 73 -4.32 11.32 0.97
N LEU A 74 -3.80 10.28 0.33
CA LEU A 74 -2.49 10.27 -0.30
C LEU A 74 -2.62 10.26 -1.82
N THR A 75 -1.56 10.68 -2.50
CA THR A 75 -1.43 10.65 -3.95
C THR A 75 -0.27 9.75 -4.36
N HIS A 76 -0.17 9.43 -5.65
CA HIS A 76 1.00 8.71 -6.17
C HIS A 76 2.32 9.46 -5.99
N PHE A 77 2.30 10.79 -5.81
CA PHE A 77 3.51 11.55 -5.49
C PHE A 77 4.05 11.20 -4.10
N ASP A 78 3.17 10.92 -3.14
CA ASP A 78 3.56 10.50 -1.79
C ASP A 78 4.15 9.08 -1.81
N THR A 79 3.58 8.18 -2.61
CA THR A 79 4.17 6.84 -2.83
C THR A 79 5.53 6.93 -3.50
N HIS A 80 5.68 7.79 -4.51
CA HIS A 80 6.98 8.04 -5.15
C HIS A 80 8.00 8.59 -4.15
N ALA A 81 7.63 9.59 -3.33
CA ALA A 81 8.51 10.14 -2.31
C ALA A 81 8.92 9.07 -1.29
N THR A 82 8.00 8.17 -0.91
CA THR A 82 8.31 7.02 -0.05
C THR A 82 9.36 6.10 -0.69
N PHE A 83 9.27 5.83 -2.00
CA PHE A 83 10.28 5.02 -2.69
C PHE A 83 11.65 5.71 -2.76
N VAL A 84 11.67 7.03 -2.99
CA VAL A 84 12.92 7.81 -2.96
C VAL A 84 13.56 7.73 -1.57
N ASP A 85 12.78 7.95 -0.52
CA ASP A 85 13.24 7.88 0.88
C ASP A 85 13.84 6.50 1.23
N ILE A 86 13.19 5.41 0.79
CA ILE A 86 13.70 4.04 0.98
C ILE A 86 15.03 3.81 0.26
N VAL A 87 15.24 4.41 -0.92
CA VAL A 87 16.48 4.22 -1.72
C VAL A 87 17.63 5.08 -1.20
N GLU A 88 17.33 6.23 -0.61
CA GLU A 88 18.33 7.20 -0.13
C GLU A 88 18.80 6.92 1.31
N THR A 89 18.09 6.06 2.05
CA THR A 89 18.42 5.61 3.41
C THR A 89 19.30 4.36 3.39
#